data_AF-A0AAF5RY80-F1
#
_entry.id   AF-A0AAF5RY80-F1
#
_cell.length_a   1.000
_cell.length_b   1.000
_cell.length_c   1.000
_cell.angle_alpha   90.00
_cell.angle_beta   90.00
_cell.angle_gamma   90.00
#
_symmetry.space_group_name_H-M   'P 1'
#
loop_
_entity.id
_entity.type
_entity.pdbx_description
1 polymer ?
#
loop_
_entity_poly.entity_id
_entity_poly.type
_entity_poly.pdbx_seq_one_letter_code
_entity_poly.pdbx_strand_id
1 'polypeptide(L)'
;MTKFFGATSRELCLATLFANIQTTKEKLVNLLKEINSMEIKPPESSMTLEEKKDFYTIRKRLFEDKLQRIQLCVTTFESINDKWFTYTQQIVTVKRRKI
;
A
#
# COMPACT_ATOMS: atom_id res chain seq x y z
N MET A 1 39.53 3.80 -9.54
CA MET A 1 38.63 3.57 -10.70
C MET A 1 37.71 2.41 -10.37
N THR A 2 36.58 2.70 -9.75
CA THR A 2 35.65 1.70 -9.21
C THR A 2 34.82 1.13 -10.34
N LYS A 3 35.07 -0.12 -10.74
CA LYS A 3 34.26 -0.82 -11.75
C LYS A 3 32.93 -1.22 -11.12
N PHE A 4 31.89 -0.43 -11.33
CA PHE A 4 30.51 -0.88 -11.18
C PHE A 4 30.22 -1.87 -12.31
N PHE A 5 30.47 -3.16 -12.07
CA PHE A 5 29.95 -4.21 -12.94
C PHE A 5 28.42 -4.20 -12.82
N GLY A 6 27.76 -3.98 -13.95
CA GLY A 6 26.31 -3.76 -14.03
C GLY A 6 25.53 -4.90 -13.42
N ALA A 7 24.70 -4.58 -12.43
CA ALA A 7 23.61 -5.46 -12.02
C ALA A 7 22.82 -5.84 -13.28
N THR A 8 22.57 -7.13 -13.47
CA THR A 8 21.76 -7.58 -14.60
C THR A 8 20.37 -6.92 -14.48
N SER A 9 19.74 -6.57 -15.61
CA SER A 9 18.40 -5.93 -15.63
C SER A 9 17.37 -6.65 -14.73
N ARG A 10 17.53 -7.96 -14.51
CA ARG A 10 16.72 -8.79 -13.60
C ARG A 10 16.97 -8.53 -12.12
N GLU A 11 18.22 -8.34 -11.71
CA GLU A 11 18.57 -8.00 -10.32
C GLU A 11 18.05 -6.60 -9.96
N LEU A 12 18.14 -5.66 -10.90
CA LEU A 12 17.56 -4.33 -10.75
C LEU A 12 16.02 -4.42 -10.59
N CYS A 13 15.36 -5.24 -11.40
CA CYS A 13 13.91 -5.46 -11.35
C CYS A 13 13.44 -6.08 -10.01
N LEU A 14 14.16 -7.07 -9.51
CA LEU A 14 13.89 -7.69 -8.20
C LEU A 14 14.07 -6.70 -7.05
N ALA A 15 15.17 -5.95 -7.04
CA ALA A 15 15.43 -4.94 -6.02
C ALA A 15 14.31 -3.88 -5.97
N THR A 16 13.82 -3.44 -7.13
CA THR A 16 12.68 -2.51 -7.21
C THR A 16 11.39 -3.11 -6.65
N LEU A 17 11.10 -4.39 -6.93
CA LEU A 17 9.92 -5.06 -6.36
C LEU A 17 9.98 -5.14 -4.83
N PHE A 18 11.13 -5.54 -4.27
CA PHE A 18 11.32 -5.59 -2.82
C PHE A 18 11.22 -4.22 -2.16
N ALA A 19 11.82 -3.18 -2.76
CA ALA A 19 11.72 -1.81 -2.25
C ALA A 19 10.26 -1.32 -2.22
N ASN A 20 9.49 -1.64 -3.26
CA ASN A 20 8.07 -1.28 -3.34
C ASN A 20 7.23 -2.05 -2.30
N ILE A 21 7.48 -3.34 -2.10
CA ILE A 21 6.82 -4.14 -1.05
C ILE A 21 7.07 -3.52 0.31
N GLN A 22 8.32 -3.24 0.63
CA GLN A 22 8.71 -2.70 1.93
C GLN A 22 8.06 -1.34 2.18
N THR A 23 8.13 -0.45 1.20
CA THR A 23 7.52 0.88 1.26
C THR A 23 6.00 0.79 1.45
N THR A 24 5.34 -0.10 0.72
CA THR A 24 3.87 -0.27 0.79
C THR A 24 3.45 -0.87 2.13
N LYS A 25 4.22 -1.83 2.65
CA LYS A 25 4.03 -2.42 3.98
C LYS A 25 4.16 -1.36 5.07
N GLU A 26 5.20 -0.54 5.04
CA GLU A 26 5.39 0.54 6.02
C GLU A 26 4.23 1.54 6.00
N LYS A 27 3.79 1.96 4.80
CA LYS A 27 2.61 2.81 4.64
C LYS A 27 1.36 2.18 5.25
N LEU A 28 1.09 0.90 4.97
CA LEU A 28 -0.07 0.20 5.52
C LEU A 28 0.00 0.08 7.05
N VAL A 29 1.15 -0.31 7.60
CA VAL A 29 1.35 -0.41 9.05
C VAL A 29 1.13 0.94 9.74
N ASN A 30 1.62 2.03 9.15
CA ASN A 30 1.40 3.36 9.70
C ASN A 30 -0.08 3.76 9.64
N LEU A 31 -0.78 3.48 8.55
CA LEU A 31 -2.23 3.72 8.43
C LEU A 31 -3.03 2.92 9.48
N LEU A 32 -2.67 1.66 9.71
CA LEU A 32 -3.33 0.84 10.74
C LEU A 32 -3.09 1.38 12.15
N LYS A 33 -1.88 1.89 12.43
CA LYS A 33 -1.60 2.58 13.71
C LYS A 33 -2.43 3.84 13.85
N GLU A 34 -2.51 4.67 12.80
CA GLU A 34 -3.36 5.87 12.79
C GLU A 34 -4.82 5.51 13.10
N ILE A 35 -5.38 4.51 12.40
CA ILE A 35 -6.75 4.06 12.61
C ILE A 35 -6.97 3.53 14.03
N ASN A 36 -6.05 2.72 14.56
CA ASN A 36 -6.14 2.22 15.92
C ASN A 36 -6.07 3.33 16.98
N SER A 37 -5.40 4.44 16.67
CA SER A 37 -5.35 5.62 17.54
C SER A 37 -6.57 6.55 17.41
N MET A 38 -7.45 6.32 16.43
CA MET A 38 -8.64 7.15 16.25
C MET A 38 -9.67 6.85 17.35
N GLU A 39 -9.97 7.85 18.17
CA GLU A 39 -11.07 7.74 19.12
C GLU A 39 -12.43 7.84 18.41
N ILE A 40 -13.24 6.80 18.53
CA ILE A 40 -14.62 6.77 18.04
C ILE A 40 -15.58 7.11 19.17
N LYS A 41 -15.74 8.42 19.39
CA LYS A 41 -16.69 8.98 20.35
C LYS A 41 -17.95 9.46 19.65
N PRO A 42 -19.13 9.30 20.29
CA PRO A 42 -20.36 9.93 19.84
C PRO A 42 -20.26 11.47 19.99
N PRO A 43 -21.10 12.24 19.28
CA PRO A 43 -21.21 13.68 19.51
C PRO A 43 -21.67 13.97 20.94
N GLU A 44 -21.30 15.13 21.46
CA GLU A 44 -21.68 15.54 22.81
C GLU A 44 -23.20 15.71 22.91
N SER A 45 -23.76 15.39 24.09
CA SER A 45 -25.20 15.52 24.34
C SER A 45 -25.69 16.96 24.23
N SER A 46 -24.81 17.94 24.52
CA SER A 46 -25.02 19.38 24.41
C SER A 46 -25.15 19.89 22.97
N MET A 47 -24.65 19.15 21.96
CA MET A 47 -24.67 19.58 20.58
C MET A 47 -26.09 19.69 20.03
N THR A 48 -26.35 20.76 19.28
CA THR A 48 -27.55 20.96 18.47
C THR A 48 -27.64 19.94 17.32
N LEU A 49 -28.78 19.89 16.65
CA LEU A 49 -28.99 18.99 15.52
C LEU A 49 -28.03 19.29 14.35
N GLU A 50 -27.80 20.57 14.02
CA GLU A 50 -26.93 20.94 12.90
C GLU A 50 -25.46 20.63 13.23
N GLU A 51 -25.01 20.91 14.45
CA GLU A 51 -23.66 20.53 14.90
C GLU A 51 -23.44 19.01 14.85
N LYS A 52 -24.45 18.22 15.24
CA LYS A 52 -24.40 16.75 15.12
C LYS A 52 -24.27 16.31 13.66
N LYS A 53 -24.98 16.95 12.73
CA LYS A 53 -24.91 16.65 11.30
C LYS A 53 -23.54 16.98 10.71
N ASP A 54 -22.96 18.12 11.09
CA ASP A 54 -21.60 18.49 10.70
C ASP A 54 -20.56 17.53 11.28
N PHE A 55 -20.70 17.18 12.56
CA PHE A 55 -19.86 16.18 13.24
C PHE A 55 -19.83 14.86 12.45
N TYR A 56 -21.00 14.30 12.11
CA TYR A 56 -21.07 13.05 11.34
C TYR A 56 -20.55 13.20 9.90
N THR A 57 -20.75 14.36 9.27
CA THR A 57 -20.25 14.62 7.91
C THR A 57 -18.73 14.64 7.89
N ILE A 58 -18.09 15.35 8.82
CA ILE A 58 -16.64 15.40 8.96
C ILE A 58 -16.11 14.00 9.26
N ARG A 59 -16.77 13.27 10.16
CA ARG A 59 -16.35 11.93 10.57
C ARG A 59 -16.46 10.91 9.45
N LYS A 60 -17.52 10.99 8.62
CA LYS A 60 -17.68 10.18 7.42
C LYS A 60 -16.52 10.41 6.45
N ARG A 61 -16.21 11.68 6.14
CA ARG A 61 -15.09 12.03 5.24
C ARG A 61 -13.75 11.50 5.75
N LEU A 62 -13.52 11.57 7.06
CA LEU A 62 -12.31 11.03 7.68
C LEU A 62 -12.18 9.51 7.47
N PHE A 63 -13.26 8.76 7.67
CA PHE A 63 -13.24 7.31 7.44
C PHE A 63 -13.12 6.95 5.95
N GLU A 64 -13.75 7.70 5.07
CA GLU A 64 -13.63 7.53 3.61
C GLU A 64 -12.17 7.73 3.15
N ASP A 65 -11.49 8.77 3.66
CA ASP A 65 -10.06 9.00 3.38
C ASP A 65 -9.19 7.82 3.85
N LYS A 66 -9.40 7.32 5.07
CA LYS A 66 -8.66 6.14 5.57
C LYS A 66 -8.90 4.91 4.70
N LEU A 67 -10.14 4.66 4.31
CA LEU A 67 -10.51 3.53 3.46
C LEU A 67 -9.84 3.63 2.08
N GLN A 68 -9.85 4.81 1.46
CA GLN A 68 -9.19 5.04 0.17
C GLN A 68 -7.69 4.78 0.24
N ARG A 69 -7.01 5.20 1.32
CA ARG A 69 -5.58 4.96 1.50
C ARG A 69 -5.25 3.47 1.70
N ILE A 70 -6.11 2.73 2.41
CA ILE A 70 -5.97 1.27 2.53
C ILE A 70 -6.15 0.62 1.15
N GLN A 71 -7.18 0.99 0.40
CA GLN A 71 -7.42 0.47 -0.94
C GLN A 71 -6.22 0.71 -1.86
N LEU A 72 -5.61 1.90 -1.80
CA LEU A 72 -4.39 2.18 -2.56
C LEU A 72 -3.23 1.22 -2.20
N CYS A 73 -3.06 0.90 -0.91
CA CYS A 73 -2.06 -0.08 -0.48
C CYS A 73 -2.38 -1.48 -1.03
N VAL A 74 -3.64 -1.90 -0.98
CA VAL A 74 -4.11 -3.18 -1.51
C VAL A 74 -3.85 -3.28 -3.02
N THR A 75 -4.30 -2.30 -3.81
CA THR A 75 -4.07 -2.26 -5.26
C THR A 75 -2.58 -2.24 -5.61
N THR A 76 -1.75 -1.59 -4.78
CA THR A 76 -0.30 -1.62 -4.96
C THR A 76 0.26 -3.02 -4.72
N PHE A 77 -0.19 -3.72 -3.68
CA PHE A 77 0.20 -5.11 -3.42
C PHE A 77 -0.24 -6.07 -4.53
N GLU A 78 -1.46 -5.91 -5.06
CA GLU A 78 -1.96 -6.69 -6.20
C GLU A 78 -1.06 -6.48 -7.43
N SER A 79 -0.76 -5.23 -7.77
CA SER A 79 0.15 -4.92 -8.89
C SER A 79 1.55 -5.50 -8.71
N ILE A 80 2.08 -5.47 -7.49
CA ILE A 80 3.37 -6.09 -7.16
C ILE A 80 3.28 -7.61 -7.35
N ASN A 81 2.20 -8.24 -6.87
CA ASN A 81 1.98 -9.68 -6.98
C ASN A 81 1.93 -10.11 -8.45
N ASP A 82 1.22 -9.37 -9.30
CA ASP A 82 1.14 -9.65 -10.75
C ASP A 82 2.50 -9.53 -11.44
N LYS A 83 3.29 -8.52 -11.08
CA LYS A 83 4.66 -8.34 -11.59
C LYS A 83 5.57 -9.48 -11.15
N TRP A 84 5.49 -9.89 -9.88
CA TRP A 84 6.23 -11.03 -9.36
C TRP A 84 5.85 -12.32 -10.08
N PHE A 85 4.56 -12.58 -10.25
CA PHE A 85 4.05 -13.73 -10.97
C PHE A 85 4.59 -13.77 -12.41
N THR A 86 4.47 -12.65 -13.14
CA THR A 86 5.01 -12.51 -14.50
C THR A 86 6.52 -12.77 -14.55
N TYR A 87 7.28 -12.21 -13.60
CA TYR A 87 8.72 -12.41 -13.51
C TYR A 87 9.10 -13.89 -13.30
N THR A 88 8.40 -14.58 -12.38
CA THR A 88 8.66 -16.01 -12.14
C THR A 88 8.35 -16.87 -13.36
N GLN A 89 7.26 -16.59 -14.09
CA GLN A 89 6.93 -17.27 -15.34
C GLN A 89 7.99 -17.06 -16.42
N GLN A 90 8.53 -15.85 -16.55
CA GLN A 90 9.61 -15.55 -17.50
C GLN A 90 10.88 -16.36 -17.17
N ILE A 91 11.25 -16.49 -15.89
CA ILE A 91 12.40 -17.32 -15.48
C ILE A 91 12.19 -18.77 -15.91
N VAL A 92 11.02 -19.33 -15.60
CA VAL A 92 10.68 -20.73 -15.95
C VAL A 92 10.76 -20.94 -17.47
N THR A 93 10.20 -20.00 -18.24
CA THR A 93 10.20 -20.06 -19.70
C THR A 93 11.61 -19.98 -20.29
N VAL A 94 12.46 -19.08 -19.78
CA VAL A 94 13.86 -18.95 -20.24
C VAL A 94 14.67 -20.20 -19.90
N LYS A 95 14.46 -20.81 -18.73
CA LYS A 95 15.13 -22.07 -18.38
C LYS A 95 14.76 -23.21 -19.32
N ARG A 96 13.49 -23.33 -19.70
CA ARG A 96 13.00 -24.38 -20.63
C ARG A 96 13.54 -24.24 -22.06
N ARG A 97 13.84 -23.03 -22.54
CA ARG A 97 14.42 -22.81 -23.88
C ARG A 97 15.93 -23.08 -23.97
N LYS A 98 16.60 -23.26 -22.84
CA LYS A 98 18.05 -23.53 -22.75
C LYS A 98 18.38 -25.02 -22.57
N ILE A 99 17.37 -25.86 -22.44
CA ILE A 99 17.43 -27.33 -22.44
C ILE A 99 17.01 -27.77 -23.84
#